data_AF-A0A242NXQ6-F1
#
_entry.id   AF-A0A242NXQ6-F1
#
_cell.length_a   1.000
_cell.length_b   1.000
_cell.length_c   1.000
_cell.angle_alpha   90.00
_cell.angle_beta   90.00
_cell.angle_gamma   90.00
#
_symmetry.space_group_name_H-M   'P 1'
#
loop_
_entity.id
_entity.type
_entity.pdbx_description
1 polymer ?
#
loop_
_entity_poly.entity_id
_entity_poly.type
_entity_poly.pdbx_seq_one_letter_code
_entity_poly.pdbx_strand_id
1 'polypeptide(L)'
;KPGILTSAPEGIAMVTPKSAQISAQANITVTSGENTDISAVNDFRVAAGESISLYTVNNEMKLVANNGQVKVQAQANTMELIADKTLSIISTEAKITAAAEKEIMLTSGGAYIKITGGNIFLHAPGTIEHKAAAHPHLGPASTNYSMPNFVRAPICIECLKTAAENAANMLEA
;
A
#
# COMPACT_ATOMS: atom_id res chain seq x y z
N LYS A 1 -13.76 -21.34 33.12
CA LYS A 1 -14.42 -21.36 31.79
C LYS A 1 -13.94 -22.59 31.05
N PRO A 2 -14.80 -23.29 30.29
CA PRO A 2 -14.36 -24.39 29.43
C PRO A 2 -13.42 -23.85 28.33
N GLY A 3 -12.41 -24.62 27.97
CA GLY A 3 -11.42 -24.26 26.95
C GLY A 3 -10.49 -25.44 26.61
N ILE A 4 -9.70 -25.28 25.56
CA ILE A 4 -8.72 -26.27 25.10
C ILE A 4 -7.33 -25.61 25.15
N LEU A 5 -6.35 -26.32 25.71
CA LEU A 5 -4.94 -25.95 25.67
C LEU A 5 -4.15 -27.10 25.04
N THR A 6 -3.41 -26.79 23.98
CA THR A 6 -2.48 -27.73 23.33
C THR A 6 -1.06 -27.26 23.59
N SER A 7 -0.21 -28.13 24.13
CA SER A 7 1.20 -27.85 24.39
C SER A 7 2.04 -29.09 24.11
N ALA A 8 3.14 -28.92 23.40
CA ALA A 8 4.12 -29.96 23.13
C ALA A 8 5.52 -29.33 23.04
N PRO A 9 6.52 -29.81 23.81
CA PRO A 9 7.84 -29.19 23.87
C PRO A 9 8.59 -29.25 22.52
N GLU A 10 8.35 -30.28 21.72
CA GLU A 10 8.99 -30.49 20.42
C GLU A 10 8.13 -30.02 19.23
N GLY A 11 6.98 -29.37 19.49
CA GLY A 11 6.15 -28.72 18.47
C GLY A 11 4.76 -29.35 18.24
N ILE A 12 3.95 -28.63 17.46
CA ILE A 12 2.56 -28.99 17.10
C ILE A 12 2.39 -28.78 15.59
N ALA A 13 1.75 -29.72 14.90
CA ALA A 13 1.37 -29.60 13.50
C ALA A 13 -0.14 -29.79 13.31
N MET A 14 -0.78 -28.88 12.58
CA MET A 14 -2.19 -28.98 12.18
C MET A 14 -2.27 -29.04 10.65
N VAL A 15 -2.60 -30.20 10.10
CA VAL A 15 -2.54 -30.47 8.65
C VAL A 15 -3.84 -31.08 8.13
N THR A 16 -4.22 -30.74 6.91
CA THR A 16 -5.40 -31.28 6.22
C THR A 16 -5.19 -31.25 4.71
N PRO A 17 -5.66 -32.26 3.95
CA PRO A 17 -5.61 -32.23 2.48
C PRO A 17 -6.67 -31.32 1.86
N LYS A 18 -7.62 -30.79 2.66
CA LYS A 18 -8.68 -29.88 2.20
C LYS A 18 -8.51 -28.49 2.83
N SER A 19 -9.49 -28.03 3.59
CA SER A 19 -9.55 -26.69 4.16
C SER A 19 -9.35 -26.71 5.67
N ALA A 20 -8.72 -25.65 6.18
CA ALA A 20 -8.67 -25.32 7.60
C ALA A 20 -9.23 -23.92 7.82
N GLN A 21 -9.92 -23.69 8.93
CA GLN A 21 -10.44 -22.38 9.31
C GLN A 21 -10.12 -22.10 10.78
N ILE A 22 -9.68 -20.88 11.06
CA ILE A 22 -9.50 -20.35 12.42
C ILE A 22 -10.37 -19.10 12.50
N SER A 23 -11.30 -19.08 13.45
CA SER A 23 -12.24 -17.98 13.65
C SER A 23 -12.38 -17.71 15.14
N ALA A 24 -12.51 -16.43 15.51
CA ALA A 24 -12.79 -15.99 16.86
C ALA A 24 -13.69 -14.76 16.83
N GLN A 25 -14.64 -14.67 17.76
CA GLN A 25 -15.53 -13.50 17.87
C GLN A 25 -14.77 -12.23 18.33
N ALA A 26 -13.76 -12.40 19.18
CA ALA A 26 -12.96 -11.31 19.72
C ALA A 26 -11.67 -11.12 18.92
N ASN A 27 -10.64 -11.94 19.17
CA ASN A 27 -9.31 -11.75 18.59
C ASN A 27 -8.64 -13.08 18.27
N ILE A 28 -7.75 -13.07 17.26
CA ILE A 28 -6.77 -14.11 16.99
C ILE A 28 -5.38 -13.49 17.18
N THR A 29 -4.52 -14.14 17.97
CA THR A 29 -3.14 -13.71 18.21
C THR A 29 -2.18 -14.81 17.80
N VAL A 30 -1.17 -14.47 17.00
CA VAL A 30 -0.09 -15.37 16.59
C VAL A 30 1.23 -14.76 17.02
N THR A 31 2.00 -15.48 17.82
CA THR A 31 3.28 -15.03 18.38
C THR A 31 4.33 -16.12 18.17
N SER A 32 5.49 -15.72 17.63
CA SER A 32 6.64 -16.59 17.43
C SER A 32 7.87 -16.01 18.12
N GLY A 33 8.72 -16.87 18.67
CA GLY A 33 10.02 -16.45 19.23
C GLY A 33 11.07 -16.15 18.15
N GLU A 34 10.87 -16.71 16.95
CA GLU A 34 11.74 -16.54 15.79
C GLU A 34 10.92 -15.98 14.61
N ASN A 35 10.56 -16.82 13.63
CA ASN A 35 9.89 -16.42 12.41
C ASN A 35 8.39 -16.76 12.41
N THR A 36 7.63 -15.99 11.63
CA THR A 36 6.26 -16.34 11.22
C THR A 36 6.22 -16.36 9.71
N ASP A 37 6.16 -17.56 9.13
CA ASP A 37 6.11 -17.74 7.68
C ASP A 37 4.69 -18.11 7.25
N ILE A 38 4.14 -17.34 6.30
CA ILE A 38 2.82 -17.58 5.71
C ILE A 38 3.01 -17.70 4.20
N SER A 39 2.67 -18.86 3.65
CA SER A 39 2.84 -19.17 2.23
C SER A 39 1.52 -19.62 1.63
N ALA A 40 1.21 -19.11 0.43
CA ALA A 40 0.05 -19.52 -0.36
C ALA A 40 0.50 -19.76 -1.81
N VAL A 41 0.04 -20.85 -2.42
CA VAL A 41 0.38 -21.19 -3.82
C VAL A 41 -0.35 -20.30 -4.82
N ASN A 42 -1.59 -19.94 -4.49
CA ASN A 42 -2.42 -19.08 -5.33
C ASN A 42 -2.41 -17.65 -4.77
N ASP A 43 -3.41 -17.31 -3.95
CA ASP A 43 -3.59 -15.95 -3.46
C ASP A 43 -3.37 -15.85 -1.95
N PHE A 44 -2.67 -14.79 -1.55
CA PHE A 44 -2.69 -14.31 -0.17
C PHE A 44 -3.53 -13.02 -0.11
N ARG A 45 -4.65 -13.07 0.62
CA ARG A 45 -5.60 -11.94 0.72
C ARG A 45 -5.76 -11.54 2.18
N VAL A 46 -5.63 -10.25 2.45
CA VAL A 46 -5.83 -9.65 3.77
C VAL A 46 -6.86 -8.54 3.64
N ALA A 47 -7.88 -8.57 4.50
CA ALA A 47 -8.90 -7.54 4.61
C ALA A 47 -9.17 -7.25 6.08
N ALA A 48 -9.29 -5.97 6.44
CA ALA A 48 -9.61 -5.52 7.78
C ALA A 48 -10.73 -4.47 7.71
N GLY A 49 -11.62 -4.46 8.70
CA GLY A 49 -12.71 -3.48 8.78
C GLY A 49 -12.24 -2.08 9.18
N GLU A 50 -11.12 -1.98 9.90
CA GLU A 50 -10.62 -0.71 10.45
C GLU A 50 -9.24 -0.34 9.91
N SER A 51 -8.21 -1.17 10.16
CA SER A 51 -6.85 -0.85 9.73
C SER A 51 -5.97 -2.10 9.56
N ILE A 52 -4.88 -1.93 8.80
CA ILE A 52 -3.77 -2.88 8.68
C ILE A 52 -2.50 -2.11 9.06
N SER A 53 -1.72 -2.64 10.00
CA SER A 53 -0.44 -2.06 10.42
C SER A 53 0.67 -3.11 10.26
N LEU A 54 1.76 -2.74 9.59
CA LEU A 54 2.95 -3.57 9.39
C LEU A 54 4.16 -2.79 9.88
N TYR A 55 4.98 -3.41 10.74
CA TYR A 55 6.10 -2.73 11.38
C TYR A 55 7.27 -3.69 11.60
N THR A 56 8.48 -3.18 11.41
CA THR A 56 9.76 -3.88 11.63
C THR A 56 10.67 -2.99 12.47
N VAL A 57 11.41 -3.59 13.41
CA VAL A 57 12.25 -2.84 14.36
C VAL A 57 13.69 -2.72 13.88
N ASN A 58 14.30 -3.84 13.50
CA ASN A 58 15.75 -3.93 13.33
C ASN A 58 16.20 -4.01 11.86
N ASN A 59 15.31 -4.41 10.96
CA ASN A 59 15.67 -4.74 9.58
C ASN A 59 14.65 -4.18 8.59
N GLU A 60 14.85 -4.45 7.29
CA GLU A 60 14.04 -3.91 6.20
C GLU A 60 12.64 -4.54 6.04
N MET A 61 11.74 -3.80 5.42
CA MET A 61 10.46 -4.29 4.90
C MET A 61 10.55 -4.40 3.37
N LYS A 62 10.16 -5.56 2.81
CA LYS A 62 10.15 -5.80 1.36
C LYS A 62 8.74 -6.08 0.86
N LEU A 63 8.33 -5.38 -0.18
CA LEU A 63 7.08 -5.62 -0.93
C LEU A 63 7.46 -5.80 -2.40
N VAL A 64 7.50 -7.07 -2.86
CA VAL A 64 8.05 -7.42 -4.17
C VAL A 64 7.05 -8.28 -4.95
N ALA A 65 6.83 -7.94 -6.21
CA ALA A 65 6.14 -8.78 -7.18
C ALA A 65 7.12 -9.17 -8.30
N ASN A 66 7.29 -10.47 -8.55
CA ASN A 66 8.28 -10.97 -9.53
C ASN A 66 7.90 -10.70 -11.00
N ASN A 67 6.60 -10.61 -11.29
CA ASN A 67 6.11 -10.43 -12.67
C ASN A 67 4.89 -9.50 -12.72
N GLY A 68 3.95 -9.66 -11.77
CA GLY A 68 2.72 -8.87 -11.71
C GLY A 68 2.92 -7.40 -11.32
N GLN A 69 1.88 -6.60 -11.57
CA GLN A 69 1.82 -5.20 -11.16
C GLN A 69 1.70 -5.06 -9.63
N VAL A 70 2.47 -4.14 -9.05
CA VAL A 70 2.20 -3.61 -7.72
C VAL A 70 1.31 -2.38 -7.83
N LYS A 71 0.18 -2.37 -7.12
CA LYS A 71 -0.79 -1.27 -7.10
C LYS A 71 -1.09 -0.88 -5.66
N VAL A 72 -0.77 0.35 -5.30
CA VAL A 72 -1.04 0.94 -3.98
C VAL A 72 -1.98 2.12 -4.16
N GLN A 73 -3.05 2.19 -3.37
CA GLN A 73 -4.07 3.24 -3.48
C GLN A 73 -4.63 3.63 -2.12
N ALA A 74 -4.70 4.95 -1.87
CA ALA A 74 -5.55 5.53 -0.84
C ALA A 74 -6.78 6.12 -1.53
N GLN A 75 -7.90 5.39 -1.53
CA GLN A 75 -9.06 5.72 -2.38
C GLN A 75 -9.93 6.86 -1.84
N ALA A 76 -9.78 7.20 -0.57
CA ALA A 76 -10.58 8.23 0.11
C ALA A 76 -9.75 9.09 1.09
N ASN A 77 -8.42 8.98 1.06
CA ASN A 77 -7.54 9.69 1.98
C ASN A 77 -6.15 9.89 1.37
N THR A 78 -5.25 10.46 2.15
CA THR A 78 -3.87 10.77 1.78
C THR A 78 -3.01 9.51 1.70
N MET A 79 -2.02 9.55 0.80
CA MET A 79 -0.90 8.61 0.75
C MET A 79 0.39 9.38 1.06
N GLU A 80 1.19 8.87 2.00
CA GLU A 80 2.48 9.44 2.38
C GLU A 80 3.59 8.40 2.15
N LEU A 81 4.71 8.85 1.56
CA LEU A 81 5.93 8.07 1.36
C LEU A 81 7.09 8.90 1.90
N ILE A 82 7.59 8.51 3.07
CA ILE A 82 8.58 9.29 3.84
C ILE A 82 9.79 8.40 4.13
N ALA A 83 10.98 8.95 3.92
CA ALA A 83 12.26 8.30 4.24
C ALA A 83 13.19 9.32 4.90
N ASP A 84 13.87 8.90 5.98
CA ASP A 84 14.85 9.74 6.70
C ASP A 84 16.09 10.04 5.84
N LYS A 85 16.49 9.08 5.00
CA LYS A 85 17.63 9.20 4.10
C LYS A 85 17.19 9.49 2.66
N THR A 86 17.05 8.45 1.86
CA THR A 86 16.84 8.59 0.42
C THR A 86 15.52 7.95 0.01
N LEU A 87 14.70 8.71 -0.72
CA LEU A 87 13.53 8.20 -1.44
C LEU A 87 13.90 8.10 -2.94
N SER A 88 13.82 6.89 -3.50
CA SER A 88 14.11 6.64 -4.92
C SER A 88 12.85 6.19 -5.65
N ILE A 89 12.49 6.88 -6.74
CA ILE A 89 11.40 6.51 -7.64
C ILE A 89 12.02 6.30 -9.03
N ILE A 90 12.07 5.05 -9.48
CA ILE A 90 12.86 4.66 -10.67
C ILE A 90 11.99 3.78 -11.59
N SER A 91 11.99 4.08 -12.87
CA SER A 91 11.52 3.19 -13.94
C SER A 91 12.72 2.87 -14.83
N THR A 92 13.02 1.58 -15.02
CA THR A 92 14.21 1.12 -15.76
C THR A 92 14.01 1.09 -17.27
N GLU A 93 12.77 0.89 -17.72
CA GLU A 93 12.46 0.62 -19.14
C GLU A 93 11.51 1.64 -19.77
N ALA A 94 10.70 2.33 -18.98
CA ALA A 94 9.60 3.14 -19.48
C ALA A 94 9.59 4.55 -18.89
N LYS A 95 8.56 4.89 -18.10
CA LYS A 95 8.31 6.27 -17.66
C LYS A 95 7.86 6.33 -16.20
N ILE A 96 8.11 7.47 -15.59
CA ILE A 96 7.48 7.91 -14.35
C ILE A 96 6.38 8.90 -14.73
N THR A 97 5.18 8.73 -14.17
CA THR A 97 4.05 9.65 -14.40
C THR A 97 3.59 10.18 -13.05
N ALA A 98 3.64 11.51 -12.88
CA ALA A 98 3.13 12.22 -11.74
C ALA A 98 2.09 13.22 -12.23
N ALA A 99 0.85 13.09 -11.75
CA ALA A 99 -0.26 13.95 -12.14
C ALA A 99 -1.07 14.29 -10.88
N ALA A 100 -1.48 15.55 -10.78
CA ALA A 100 -2.33 16.04 -9.72
C ALA A 100 -3.38 16.97 -10.31
N GLU A 101 -4.59 16.95 -9.74
CA GLU A 101 -5.67 17.84 -10.17
C GLU A 101 -5.43 19.30 -9.75
N LYS A 102 -4.80 19.50 -8.58
CA LYS A 102 -4.62 20.84 -7.98
C LYS A 102 -3.20 21.36 -8.11
N GLU A 103 -2.22 20.63 -7.59
CA GLU A 103 -0.84 21.11 -7.49
C GLU A 103 0.17 19.97 -7.48
N ILE A 104 1.32 20.19 -8.15
CA ILE A 104 2.56 19.42 -7.94
C ILE A 104 3.61 20.40 -7.41
N MET A 105 4.30 20.02 -6.34
CA MET A 105 5.39 20.79 -5.72
C MET A 105 6.61 19.89 -5.53
N LEU A 106 7.76 20.34 -6.02
CA LEU A 106 9.06 19.69 -5.83
C LEU A 106 10.00 20.72 -5.18
N THR A 107 10.51 20.43 -3.98
CA THR A 107 11.27 21.41 -3.18
C THR A 107 12.59 20.82 -2.69
N SER A 108 13.65 21.62 -2.69
CA SER A 108 14.95 21.27 -2.11
C SER A 108 15.74 22.53 -1.74
N GLY A 109 16.25 22.62 -0.51
CA GLY A 109 17.12 23.73 -0.07
C GLY A 109 16.53 25.13 -0.26
N GLY A 110 15.19 25.27 -0.23
CA GLY A 110 14.48 26.53 -0.49
C GLY A 110 14.19 26.82 -1.98
N ALA A 111 14.79 26.08 -2.91
CA ALA A 111 14.40 26.10 -4.32
C ALA A 111 13.18 25.20 -4.54
N TYR A 112 12.31 25.55 -5.50
CA TYR A 112 11.16 24.73 -5.85
C TYR A 112 10.70 24.85 -7.30
N ILE A 113 10.02 23.79 -7.75
CA ILE A 113 9.20 23.75 -8.96
C ILE A 113 7.76 23.52 -8.54
N LYS A 114 6.86 24.43 -8.93
CA LYS A 114 5.43 24.33 -8.67
C LYS A 114 4.63 24.33 -9.96
N ILE A 115 3.70 23.40 -10.11
CA ILE A 115 2.76 23.32 -11.23
C ILE A 115 1.35 23.45 -10.66
N THR A 116 0.64 24.52 -10.99
CA THR A 116 -0.72 24.80 -10.47
C THR A 116 -1.48 25.76 -11.37
N GLY A 117 -2.79 25.55 -11.53
CA GLY A 117 -3.67 26.44 -12.30
C GLY A 117 -3.24 26.66 -13.76
N GLY A 118 -2.58 25.67 -14.37
CA GLY A 118 -2.03 25.77 -15.73
C GLY A 118 -0.69 26.53 -15.84
N ASN A 119 -0.11 26.96 -14.73
CA ASN A 119 1.16 27.69 -14.67
C ASN A 119 2.29 26.81 -14.14
N ILE A 120 3.53 27.13 -14.52
CA ILE A 120 4.76 26.53 -14.00
C ILE A 120 5.59 27.65 -13.34
N PHE A 121 5.99 27.44 -12.09
CA PHE A 121 6.83 28.36 -11.32
C PHE A 121 8.17 27.70 -11.01
N LEU A 122 9.28 28.34 -11.42
CA LEU A 122 10.65 27.91 -11.14
C LEU A 122 11.30 28.97 -10.26
N HIS A 123 11.49 28.68 -8.98
CA HIS A 123 12.00 29.66 -8.00
C HIS A 123 13.23 29.07 -7.31
N ALA A 124 14.28 29.88 -7.17
CA ALA A 124 15.47 29.52 -6.41
C ALA A 124 16.03 30.73 -5.66
N PRO A 125 16.51 30.57 -4.41
CA PRO A 125 17.20 31.64 -3.69
C PRO A 125 18.63 31.88 -4.22
N GLY A 126 19.22 30.87 -4.86
CA GLY A 126 20.51 30.96 -5.55
C GLY A 126 20.34 31.19 -7.05
N THR A 127 21.08 30.43 -7.84
CA THR A 127 21.08 30.54 -9.30
C THR A 127 20.20 29.47 -9.95
N ILE A 128 19.44 29.85 -10.98
CA ILE A 128 18.84 28.91 -11.95
C ILE A 128 19.74 28.93 -13.19
N GLU A 129 20.47 27.84 -13.44
CA GLU A 129 21.36 27.72 -14.60
C GLU A 129 20.67 26.99 -15.75
N HIS A 130 20.61 27.62 -16.93
CA HIS A 130 20.08 27.02 -18.16
C HIS A 130 21.19 26.85 -19.20
N LYS A 131 21.50 25.60 -19.57
CA LYS A 131 22.49 25.27 -20.61
C LYS A 131 21.79 24.63 -21.81
N ALA A 132 21.54 25.41 -22.86
CA ALA A 132 20.92 24.93 -24.10
C ALA A 132 21.39 25.74 -25.32
N ALA A 133 21.31 25.14 -26.52
CA ALA A 133 21.63 25.82 -27.78
C ALA A 133 20.58 26.89 -28.17
N ALA A 134 19.33 26.74 -27.75
CA ALA A 134 18.24 27.70 -27.98
C ALA A 134 17.13 27.54 -26.93
N HIS A 135 16.35 28.60 -26.69
CA HIS A 135 15.17 28.62 -25.82
C HIS A 135 13.96 29.21 -26.57
N PRO A 136 13.32 28.45 -27.48
CA PRO A 136 12.20 28.96 -28.25
C PRO A 136 10.92 29.07 -27.40
N HIS A 137 10.23 30.21 -27.50
CA HIS A 137 8.92 30.44 -26.87
C HIS A 137 7.83 30.49 -27.94
N LEU A 138 7.21 29.33 -28.22
CA LEU A 138 6.29 29.11 -29.35
C LEU A 138 4.81 29.40 -29.02
N GLY A 139 4.53 30.00 -27.86
CA GLY A 139 3.18 30.17 -27.33
C GLY A 139 2.73 29.02 -26.42
N PRO A 140 1.53 29.13 -25.82
CA PRO A 140 1.03 28.15 -24.85
C PRO A 140 0.56 26.85 -25.50
N ALA A 141 0.70 25.74 -24.78
CA ALA A 141 0.16 24.43 -25.13
C ALA A 141 -0.41 23.75 -23.88
N SER A 142 -1.29 22.76 -24.06
CA SER A 142 -1.89 22.02 -22.96
C SER A 142 -2.00 20.52 -23.25
N THR A 143 -2.03 19.72 -22.19
CA THR A 143 -2.31 18.28 -22.25
C THR A 143 -3.21 17.93 -21.06
N ASN A 144 -4.13 16.98 -21.27
CA ASN A 144 -5.02 16.50 -20.22
C ASN A 144 -4.58 15.12 -19.74
N TYR A 145 -4.59 14.90 -18.42
CA TYR A 145 -4.40 13.58 -17.82
C TYR A 145 -5.73 13.11 -17.24
N SER A 146 -6.16 11.89 -17.59
CA SER A 146 -7.40 11.32 -17.05
C SER A 146 -7.15 10.82 -15.62
N MET A 147 -7.71 11.50 -14.64
CA MET A 147 -7.61 11.12 -13.23
C MET A 147 -8.45 9.86 -12.94
N PRO A 148 -7.95 8.93 -12.12
CA PRO A 148 -8.73 7.76 -11.73
C PRO A 148 -9.96 8.18 -10.92
N ASN A 149 -11.14 7.68 -11.31
CA ASN A 149 -12.37 7.84 -10.55
C ASN A 149 -12.56 6.66 -9.60
N PHE A 150 -12.53 6.91 -8.29
CA PHE A 150 -12.76 5.88 -7.28
C PHE A 150 -14.26 5.75 -6.98
N VAL A 151 -14.86 4.63 -7.42
CA VAL A 151 -16.23 4.28 -7.05
C VAL A 151 -16.24 3.88 -5.58
N ARG A 152 -16.97 4.65 -4.77
CA ARG A 152 -17.09 4.43 -3.33
C ARG A 152 -18.21 3.43 -3.09
N ALA A 153 -17.87 2.16 -2.91
CA ALA A 153 -18.78 1.18 -2.33
C ALA A 153 -18.21 0.77 -0.96
N PRO A 154 -18.94 0.93 0.15
CA PRO A 154 -18.48 0.40 1.42
C PRO A 154 -18.30 -1.11 1.30
N ILE A 155 -17.22 -1.65 1.86
CA ILE A 155 -17.15 -3.10 2.14
C ILE A 155 -18.32 -3.42 3.06
N CYS A 156 -19.13 -4.42 2.72
CA CYS A 156 -20.23 -4.87 3.57
C CYS A 156 -19.66 -5.53 4.83
N ILE A 157 -19.39 -4.73 5.87
CA ILE A 157 -18.89 -5.21 7.16
C ILE A 157 -19.85 -6.25 7.75
N GLU A 158 -21.15 -6.02 7.59
CA GLU A 158 -22.17 -6.98 8.02
C GLU A 158 -22.00 -8.33 7.33
N CYS A 159 -21.73 -8.33 6.02
CA CYS A 159 -21.49 -9.56 5.26
C CYS A 159 -20.24 -10.29 5.74
N LEU A 160 -19.17 -9.58 6.12
CA LEU A 160 -17.97 -10.18 6.70
C LEU A 160 -18.24 -10.78 8.09
N LYS A 161 -19.01 -10.08 8.94
CA LYS A 161 -19.43 -10.60 10.24
C LYS A 161 -20.33 -11.83 10.10
N THR A 162 -21.37 -11.75 9.28
CA THR A 162 -22.26 -12.87 8.98
C THR A 162 -21.52 -14.06 8.39
N ALA A 163 -20.49 -13.85 7.55
CA ALA A 163 -19.65 -14.94 7.06
C ALA A 163 -18.85 -15.61 8.20
N ALA A 164 -18.32 -14.84 9.16
CA ALA A 164 -17.62 -15.37 10.32
C ALA A 164 -18.57 -16.12 11.29
N GLU A 165 -19.79 -15.61 11.50
CA GLU A 165 -20.83 -16.23 12.32
C GLU A 165 -21.37 -17.51 11.68
N ASN A 166 -21.67 -17.48 10.38
CA ASN A 166 -22.13 -18.66 9.65
C ASN A 166 -21.09 -19.78 9.65
N ALA A 167 -19.80 -19.42 9.58
CA ALA A 167 -18.73 -20.40 9.70
C ALA A 167 -18.67 -21.06 11.09
N ALA A 168 -19.00 -20.34 12.16
CA ALA A 168 -19.13 -20.92 13.49
C ALA A 168 -20.31 -21.91 13.58
N ASN A 169 -21.41 -21.61 12.88
CA ASN A 169 -22.61 -22.45 12.85
C ASN A 169 -22.49 -23.70 11.96
N MET A 170 -21.48 -23.77 11.08
CA MET A 170 -21.20 -24.97 10.27
C MET A 170 -20.60 -26.15 11.06
N LEU A 171 -20.31 -25.95 12.35
CA LEU A 171 -19.88 -27.02 13.27
C LEU A 171 -21.05 -27.64 14.07
N GLU A 172 -22.28 -27.11 13.92
CA GLU A 172 -23.49 -27.63 14.60
C GLU A 172 -24.44 -28.40 13.67
N ALA A 173 -24.03 -28.72 12.43
CA ALA A 173 -24.79 -29.51 11.46
C ALA A 173 -23.95 -30.71 10.96
#